data_AF-A0A015J991-F1
#
_entry.id   AF-A0A015J991-F1
#
_cell.length_a   1.000
_cell.length_b   1.000
_cell.length_c   1.000
_cell.angle_alpha   90.00
_cell.angle_beta   90.00
_cell.angle_gamma   90.00
#
_symmetry.space_group_name_H-M   'P 1'
#
loop_
_entity.id
_entity.type
_entity.pdbx_description
1 polymer ?
#
loop_
_entity_poly.entity_id
_entity_poly.type
_entity_poly.pdbx_seq_one_letter_code
_entity_poly.pdbx_strand_id
1 'polypeptide(L)'
;MNMISNVSSVKFVKRTDQSDYVKIVDKVPVLELSVTKDLQNYPHTESNIVHELMHAFGFYHEHCRPDRDKYLTVIAKENDRDFGKVCEMDVVYFGPYDPESTMYYFPGCYPQG
;
A
#
# COMPACT_ATOMS: atom_id res chain seq x y z
N MET A 1 -3.87 -8.62 -11.29
CA MET A 1 -3.92 -7.66 -12.42
C MET A 1 -5.33 -7.35 -12.89
N ASN A 2 -6.14 -8.37 -13.23
CA ASN A 2 -7.53 -8.14 -13.67
C ASN A 2 -8.38 -7.35 -12.67
N MET A 3 -8.17 -7.54 -11.35
CA MET A 3 -8.89 -6.80 -10.32
C MET A 3 -8.81 -5.28 -10.51
N ILE A 4 -7.63 -4.74 -10.77
CA ILE A 4 -7.43 -3.30 -11.02
C ILE A 4 -7.92 -2.93 -12.42
N SER A 5 -7.57 -3.74 -13.43
CA SER A 5 -7.91 -3.42 -14.83
C SER A 5 -9.40 -3.52 -15.18
N ASN A 6 -10.21 -4.21 -14.37
CA ASN A 6 -11.66 -4.32 -14.55
C ASN A 6 -12.43 -3.12 -13.98
N VAL A 7 -11.86 -2.42 -12.99
CA VAL A 7 -12.52 -1.31 -12.27
C VAL A 7 -11.85 0.04 -12.53
N SER A 8 -10.81 0.08 -13.36
CA SER A 8 -10.07 1.29 -13.72
C SER A 8 -9.63 1.29 -15.18
N SER A 9 -9.11 2.42 -15.62
CA SER A 9 -8.49 2.58 -16.95
C SER A 9 -7.07 1.98 -17.03
N VAL A 10 -6.49 1.53 -15.92
CA VAL A 10 -5.14 0.96 -15.87
C VAL A 10 -5.09 -0.40 -16.57
N LYS A 11 -4.11 -0.59 -17.46
CA LYS A 11 -3.83 -1.87 -18.13
C LYS A 11 -2.40 -2.30 -17.89
N PHE A 12 -2.22 -3.56 -17.50
CA PHE A 12 -0.91 -4.17 -17.36
C PHE A 12 -0.53 -4.86 -18.66
N VAL A 13 0.63 -4.50 -19.20
CA VAL A 13 1.21 -5.11 -20.40
C VAL A 13 2.56 -5.71 -20.06
N LYS A 14 2.90 -6.82 -20.70
CA LYS A 14 4.23 -7.42 -20.53
C LYS A 14 5.26 -6.47 -21.15
N ARG A 15 6.27 -6.09 -20.35
CA ARG A 15 7.37 -5.24 -20.81
C ARG A 15 8.11 -5.88 -21.98
N THR A 16 8.50 -5.06 -22.94
CA THR A 16 9.44 -5.37 -24.03
C THR A 16 10.74 -4.58 -23.86
N ASP A 17 10.65 -3.28 -24.01
CA ASP A 17 11.77 -2.33 -24.17
C ASP A 17 11.50 -0.97 -23.51
N GLN A 18 10.35 -0.83 -22.85
CA GLN A 18 10.00 0.38 -22.10
C GLN A 18 11.07 0.68 -21.04
N SER A 19 11.47 1.95 -20.92
CA SER A 19 12.46 2.44 -19.95
C SER A 19 11.98 2.22 -18.51
N ASP A 20 10.73 2.59 -18.25
CA ASP A 20 10.11 2.56 -16.94
C ASP A 20 9.12 1.39 -16.86
N TYR A 21 9.23 0.62 -15.79
CA TYR A 21 8.44 -0.59 -15.62
C TYR A 21 8.39 -1.01 -14.17
N VAL A 22 7.30 -1.69 -13.84
CA VAL A 22 7.15 -2.39 -12.57
C VAL A 22 7.72 -3.81 -12.72
N LYS A 23 8.63 -4.19 -11.81
CA LYS A 23 9.15 -5.55 -11.71
C LYS A 23 8.65 -6.21 -10.43
N ILE A 24 7.79 -7.19 -10.60
CA ILE A 24 7.28 -8.00 -9.49
C ILE A 24 8.34 -9.04 -9.15
N VAL A 25 8.72 -9.10 -7.88
CA VAL A 25 9.67 -10.07 -7.33
C VAL A 25 9.11 -10.64 -6.04
N ASP A 26 9.49 -11.87 -5.73
CA ASP A 26 9.14 -12.50 -4.46
C ASP A 26 10.22 -12.14 -3.43
N LYS A 27 9.87 -11.29 -2.44
CA LYS A 27 10.72 -10.87 -1.32
C LYS A 27 9.93 -10.96 -0.02
N VAL A 28 10.58 -11.44 1.03
CA VAL A 28 10.05 -11.56 2.40
C VAL A 28 10.93 -10.70 3.32
N PRO A 29 10.42 -10.02 4.38
CA PRO A 29 9.11 -10.15 5.03
C PRO A 29 8.10 -9.03 4.78
N VAL A 30 8.43 -8.05 3.94
CA VAL A 30 7.55 -6.93 3.60
C VAL A 30 7.41 -6.96 2.09
N LEU A 31 6.19 -6.93 1.57
CA LEU A 31 5.95 -6.87 0.12
C LEU A 31 6.28 -5.46 -0.39
N GLU A 32 7.39 -4.86 0.03
CA GLU A 32 7.94 -3.71 -0.67
C GLU A 32 8.14 -4.14 -2.12
N LEU A 33 7.60 -3.35 -3.05
CA LEU A 33 7.85 -3.52 -4.48
C LEU A 33 9.32 -3.14 -4.80
N SER A 34 10.28 -3.83 -4.18
CA SER A 34 11.71 -3.63 -4.33
C SER A 34 12.31 -4.82 -5.06
N VAL A 35 12.97 -4.53 -6.19
CA VAL A 35 13.66 -5.49 -7.06
C VAL A 35 14.60 -6.42 -6.27
N THR A 36 14.48 -7.74 -6.54
CA THR A 36 15.36 -8.91 -6.25
C THR A 36 15.60 -9.37 -4.80
N LYS A 37 14.94 -10.45 -4.34
CA LYS A 37 15.47 -11.81 -4.09
C LYS A 37 14.69 -12.59 -3.02
N ASP A 38 14.30 -13.80 -3.42
CA ASP A 38 13.96 -15.05 -2.72
C ASP A 38 13.35 -14.98 -1.32
N LEU A 39 12.11 -15.48 -1.20
CA LEU A 39 11.69 -16.46 -0.18
C LEU A 39 10.26 -16.99 -0.47
N GLN A 40 10.19 -18.26 -0.86
CA GLN A 40 8.95 -19.04 -1.02
C GLN A 40 8.34 -19.32 0.38
N ASN A 41 7.10 -18.88 0.65
CA ASN A 41 6.10 -19.50 1.58
C ASN A 41 5.19 -18.55 2.39
N TYR A 42 5.06 -17.26 2.06
CA TYR A 42 3.95 -16.45 2.62
C TYR A 42 2.72 -16.51 1.70
N PRO A 43 1.49 -16.70 2.21
CA PRO A 43 0.30 -16.64 1.38
C PRO A 43 0.13 -15.20 0.85
N HIS A 44 0.57 -14.99 -0.38
CA HIS A 44 0.35 -13.74 -1.11
C HIS A 44 -1.13 -13.69 -1.54
N THR A 45 -1.98 -13.08 -0.71
CA THR A 45 -3.40 -12.91 -1.08
C THR A 45 -3.53 -11.95 -2.26
N GLU A 46 -4.60 -12.08 -3.03
CA GLU A 46 -4.88 -11.13 -4.12
C GLU A 46 -4.96 -9.68 -3.60
N SER A 47 -5.45 -9.49 -2.37
CA SER A 47 -5.51 -8.19 -1.69
C SER A 47 -4.12 -7.59 -1.46
N ASN A 48 -3.16 -8.38 -0.95
CA ASN A 48 -1.78 -7.92 -0.75
C ASN A 48 -1.13 -7.49 -2.06
N ILE A 49 -1.35 -8.25 -3.15
CA ILE A 49 -0.79 -7.90 -4.46
C ILE A 49 -1.39 -6.58 -4.97
N VAL A 50 -2.69 -6.37 -4.79
CA VAL A 50 -3.33 -5.10 -5.17
C VAL A 50 -2.79 -3.95 -4.33
N HIS A 51 -2.66 -4.10 -3.01
CA HIS A 51 -2.12 -3.08 -2.10
C HIS A 51 -0.77 -2.54 -2.57
N GLU A 52 0.17 -3.42 -2.90
CA GLU A 52 1.51 -3.00 -3.29
C GLU A 52 1.57 -2.42 -4.69
N LEU A 53 0.72 -2.89 -5.60
CA LEU A 53 0.56 -2.23 -6.90
C LEU A 53 -0.01 -0.82 -6.75
N MET A 54 -0.89 -0.58 -5.77
CA MET A 54 -1.37 0.77 -5.47
C MET A 54 -0.24 1.68 -4.96
N HIS A 55 0.69 1.17 -4.14
CA HIS A 55 1.91 1.91 -3.80
C HIS A 55 2.74 2.26 -5.05
N ALA A 56 2.87 1.34 -6.01
CA ALA A 56 3.55 1.63 -7.28
C ALA A 56 2.85 2.71 -8.12
N PHE A 57 1.54 2.92 -7.94
CA PHE A 57 0.79 4.03 -8.54
C PHE A 57 0.88 5.34 -7.74
N GLY A 58 1.58 5.35 -6.61
CA GLY A 58 1.78 6.54 -5.77
C GLY A 58 0.74 6.71 -4.66
N PHE A 59 -0.03 5.68 -4.34
CA PHE A 59 -0.94 5.74 -3.20
C PHE A 59 -0.17 5.54 -1.89
N TYR A 60 -0.49 6.37 -0.89
CA TYR A 60 -0.06 6.18 0.49
C TYR A 60 -1.09 5.40 1.27
N HIS A 61 -0.73 4.92 2.46
CA HIS A 61 -1.71 4.31 3.36
C HIS A 61 -2.78 5.30 3.79
N GLU A 62 -4.02 4.82 3.92
CA GLU A 62 -5.17 5.66 4.25
C GLU A 62 -5.00 6.30 5.65
N HIS A 63 -4.41 5.58 6.61
CA HIS A 63 -4.17 6.10 7.96
C HIS A 63 -3.07 7.17 8.03
N CYS A 64 -2.29 7.33 6.95
CA CYS A 64 -1.28 8.38 6.83
C CYS A 64 -1.85 9.70 6.30
N ARG A 65 -3.15 9.75 5.94
CA ARG A 65 -3.77 10.99 5.47
C ARG A 65 -3.59 12.15 6.48
N PRO A 66 -3.35 13.39 6.03
CA PRO A 66 -3.25 14.55 6.90
C PRO A 66 -4.51 14.76 7.76
N ASP A 67 -5.69 14.47 7.20
CA ASP A 67 -7.00 14.63 7.85
C ASP A 67 -7.47 13.42 8.67
N ARG A 68 -6.66 12.36 8.79
CA ARG A 68 -7.04 11.09 9.44
C ARG A 68 -7.54 11.24 10.88
N ASP A 69 -7.04 12.23 11.64
CA ASP A 69 -7.43 12.46 13.04
C ASP A 69 -8.91 12.87 13.20
N LYS A 70 -9.61 13.21 12.11
CA LYS A 70 -11.06 13.43 12.11
C LYS A 70 -11.85 12.12 12.14
N TYR A 71 -11.22 11.00 11.78
CA TYR A 71 -11.88 9.71 11.54
C TYR A 71 -11.33 8.59 12.43
N LEU A 72 -10.06 8.68 12.85
CA LEU A 72 -9.44 7.68 13.73
C LEU A 72 -8.45 8.28 14.72
N THR A 73 -8.28 7.58 15.84
CA THR A 73 -7.26 7.87 16.84
C THR A 73 -6.15 6.82 16.73
N VAL A 74 -4.92 7.25 16.47
CA VAL A 74 -3.76 6.35 16.47
C VAL A 74 -3.23 6.17 17.89
N ILE A 75 -3.12 4.91 18.33
CA ILE A 75 -2.41 4.52 19.54
C ILE A 75 -1.10 3.87 19.09
N ALA A 76 -0.03 4.67 19.02
CA ALA A 76 1.30 4.22 18.64
C ALA A 76 2.32 4.58 19.72
N LYS A 77 3.45 3.86 19.74
CA LYS A 77 4.57 4.23 20.61
C LYS A 77 5.18 5.55 20.12
N GLU A 78 5.85 6.27 21.02
CA GLU A 78 6.59 7.46 20.62
C GLU A 78 7.60 7.13 19.51
N ASN A 79 7.65 7.98 18.48
CA ASN A 79 8.50 7.84 17.30
C ASN A 79 8.21 6.63 16.39
N ASP A 80 7.00 6.06 16.47
CA ASP A 80 6.56 5.06 15.50
C ASP A 80 6.34 5.70 14.12
N ARG A 81 7.26 5.42 13.20
CA ARG A 81 7.27 6.01 11.85
C ARG A 81 6.17 5.42 10.97
N ASP A 82 5.63 4.25 11.31
CA ASP A 82 4.63 3.56 10.51
C ASP A 82 3.27 4.28 10.54
N PHE A 83 3.07 5.19 11.51
CA PHE A 83 1.85 5.98 11.68
C PHE A 83 2.02 7.48 11.39
N GLY A 84 3.15 7.85 10.78
CA GLY A 84 3.43 9.21 10.36
C GLY A 84 2.44 9.70 9.31
N LYS A 85 1.98 10.95 9.44
CA LYS A 85 1.17 11.58 8.40
C LYS A 85 2.05 11.99 7.22
N VAL A 86 1.52 11.84 6.02
CA VAL A 86 2.09 12.46 4.82
C VAL A 86 1.93 13.98 4.88
N CYS A 87 2.84 14.71 4.24
CA CYS A 87 2.73 16.15 4.11
C CYS A 87 1.50 16.52 3.26
N GLU A 88 0.68 17.46 3.73
CA GLU A 88 -0.53 17.89 3.02
C GLU A 88 -0.23 18.49 1.65
N MET A 89 0.96 19.05 1.44
CA MET A 89 1.37 19.60 0.14
C MET A 89 1.78 18.52 -0.87
N ASP A 90 2.07 17.29 -0.41
CA ASP A 90 2.57 16.21 -1.25
C ASP A 90 1.46 15.23 -1.68
N VAL A 91 0.21 15.44 -1.22
CA VAL A 91 -0.89 14.51 -1.46
C VAL A 91 -2.19 15.18 -1.90
N VAL A 92 -3.04 14.40 -2.57
CA VAL A 92 -4.41 14.77 -2.92
C VAL A 92 -5.34 13.67 -2.44
N TYR A 93 -6.52 14.06 -1.93
CA TYR A 93 -7.53 13.09 -1.49
C TYR A 93 -8.35 12.59 -2.68
N PHE A 94 -8.20 11.30 -2.99
CA PHE A 94 -9.07 10.60 -3.93
C PHE A 94 -10.37 10.16 -3.25
N GLY A 95 -11.20 11.16 -2.90
CA GLY A 95 -12.50 10.96 -2.26
C GLY A 95 -12.51 11.09 -0.73
N PRO A 96 -13.65 10.74 -0.09
CA PRO A 96 -13.79 10.73 1.36
C PRO A 96 -12.80 9.77 2.04
N TYR A 97 -12.64 9.88 3.35
CA TYR A 97 -11.89 8.90 4.13
C TYR A 97 -12.58 7.53 4.07
N ASP A 98 -11.85 6.47 3.73
CA ASP A 98 -12.40 5.12 3.54
C ASP A 98 -11.78 4.09 4.51
N PRO A 99 -12.49 3.66 5.58
CA PRO A 99 -12.00 2.67 6.51
C PRO A 99 -11.94 1.24 5.93
N GLU A 100 -12.55 0.99 4.76
CA GLU A 100 -12.49 -0.28 4.04
C GLU A 100 -11.48 -0.24 2.88
N SER A 101 -10.74 0.85 2.75
CA SER A 101 -9.73 1.03 1.72
C SER A 101 -8.74 -0.13 1.72
N THR A 102 -8.39 -0.64 0.54
CA THR A 102 -7.28 -1.61 0.40
C THR A 102 -5.97 -1.03 0.94
N MET A 103 -5.83 0.31 1.00
CA MET A 103 -4.67 1.00 1.55
C MET A 103 -4.77 1.27 3.06
N TYR A 104 -5.85 0.84 3.71
CA TYR A 104 -5.96 0.94 5.16
C TYR A 104 -5.12 -0.16 5.83
N TYR A 105 -4.06 0.24 6.51
CA TYR A 105 -3.27 -0.66 7.33
C TYR A 105 -3.94 -0.76 8.72
N PHE A 106 -4.18 -1.97 9.22
CA PHE A 106 -4.73 -2.15 10.57
C PHE A 106 -3.75 -1.60 11.61
N PRO A 107 -4.08 -0.52 12.33
CA PRO A 107 -3.20 0.05 13.33
C PRO A 107 -3.19 -0.87 14.56
N GLY A 108 -2.04 -1.47 14.88
CA GLY A 108 -1.73 -1.89 16.25
C GLY A 108 -2.42 -3.15 16.80
N CYS A 109 -2.76 -4.16 15.98
CA CYS A 109 -3.01 -5.50 16.51
C CYS A 109 -1.68 -6.21 16.82
N TYR A 110 -0.97 -5.79 17.86
CA TYR A 110 -0.06 -6.71 18.55
C TYR A 110 -0.92 -7.62 19.42
N PRO A 111 -0.79 -8.96 19.36
CA PRO A 111 -1.36 -9.82 20.38
C PRO A 111 -0.76 -9.39 21.73
N GLN A 112 -1.60 -8.84 22.61
CA GLN A 112 -1.25 -8.75 24.02
C GLN A 112 -1.31 -10.16 24.58
N GLY A 113 -0.16 -10.73 24.94
CA GLY A 113 -0.01 -11.84 25.90
C GLY A 113 -0.68 -13.16 25.54
#